data_AF-A0A945H277-F1
#
_entry.id   AF-A0A945H277-F1
#
_cell.length_a   1.000
_cell.length_b   1.000
_cell.length_c   1.000
_cell.angle_alpha   90.00
_cell.angle_beta   90.00
_cell.angle_gamma   90.00
#
_symmetry.space_group_name_H-M   'P 1'
#
loop_
_entity.id
_entity.type
_entity.pdbx_description
1 polymer ?
#
loop_
_entity_poly.entity_id
_entity_poly.type
_entity_poly.pdbx_seq_one_letter_code
_entity_poly.pdbx_strand_id
1 'polypeptide(L)' 'NGTKVTLDDLENCLNIFKNNTPQYLENLVGTGRQDYIVTGVNIYQTIFDILEKNSSVVFDDGLREGIAINSCFEH' A
#
# COMPACT_ATOMS: atom_id res chain seq x y z
N ASN A 1 11.90 -3.92 0.33
CA ASN A 1 12.25 -3.05 1.48
C ASN A 1 12.86 -1.73 1.04
N GLY A 2 12.33 -0.61 1.54
CA GLY A 2 12.92 0.72 1.38
C GLY A 2 12.43 1.55 0.19
N THR A 3 11.45 1.07 -0.57
CA THR A 3 10.88 1.82 -1.70
C THR A 3 10.22 3.10 -1.19
N LYS A 4 10.57 4.24 -1.80
CA LYS A 4 9.89 5.50 -1.55
C LYS A 4 8.59 5.55 -2.35
N VAL A 5 7.49 5.87 -1.68
CA VAL A 5 6.17 6.09 -2.29
C VAL A 5 5.79 7.55 -2.08
N THR A 6 5.29 8.21 -3.11
CA THR A 6 4.88 9.61 -3.12
C THR A 6 3.38 9.77 -3.33
N LEU A 7 2.83 10.97 -3.12
CA LEU A 7 1.43 11.27 -3.47
C LEU A 7 1.15 10.98 -4.95
N ASP A 8 2.06 11.37 -5.83
CA ASP A 8 1.95 11.13 -7.27
C ASP A 8 1.83 9.62 -7.58
N ASP A 9 2.54 8.77 -6.84
CA ASP A 9 2.42 7.31 -7.01
C ASP A 9 1.03 6.80 -6.63
N LEU A 10 0.38 7.39 -5.61
CA LEU A 10 -0.98 7.04 -5.22
C LEU A 10 -1.98 7.47 -6.30
N GLU A 11 -1.84 8.68 -6.83
CA GLU A 11 -2.67 9.18 -7.93
C GLU A 11 -2.50 8.34 -9.19
N ASN A 12 -1.26 7.98 -9.54
CA ASN A 12 -0.95 7.10 -10.64
C ASN A 12 -1.58 5.72 -10.46
N CYS A 13 -1.55 5.17 -9.24
CA CYS A 13 -2.23 3.92 -8.92
C CYS A 13 -3.74 4.02 -9.17
N LEU A 14 -4.41 5.04 -8.64
CA LEU A 14 -5.84 5.25 -8.87
C LEU A 14 -6.19 5.43 -10.36
N ASN A 15 -5.33 6.13 -11.11
CA ASN A 15 -5.49 6.32 -12.56
C ASN A 15 -5.38 5.00 -13.34
N ILE A 16 -4.49 4.09 -12.94
CA ILE A 16 -4.41 2.74 -13.52
C ILE A 16 -5.75 2.01 -13.33
N PHE A 17 -6.31 2.04 -12.12
CA PHE A 17 -7.57 1.36 -11.83
C PHE A 17 -8.76 1.99 -12.55
N LYS A 18 -8.78 3.31 -12.70
CA LYS A 18 -9.86 4.04 -13.39
C LYS A 18 -9.89 3.81 -14.90
N ASN A 19 -8.72 3.66 -15.51
CA ASN A 19 -8.57 3.69 -16.98
C ASN A 19 -8.39 2.31 -17.62
N ASN A 20 -8.41 1.23 -16.84
CA ASN A 20 -8.22 -0.13 -17.35
C ASN A 20 -9.44 -1.03 -17.13
N THR A 21 -9.49 -2.14 -17.87
CA THR A 21 -10.60 -3.10 -17.79
C THR A 21 -10.48 -3.98 -16.54
N PRO A 22 -11.61 -4.50 -16.00
CA PRO A 22 -11.58 -5.43 -14.88
C PRO A 22 -10.69 -6.65 -15.12
N GLN A 23 -10.71 -7.20 -16.34
CA GLN A 23 -9.87 -8.34 -16.73
C GLN A 23 -8.37 -8.01 -16.67
N TYR A 24 -7.98 -6.83 -17.16
CA TYR A 24 -6.60 -6.38 -17.07
C TYR A 24 -6.17 -6.21 -15.60
N LEU A 25 -7.03 -5.57 -14.80
CA LEU A 25 -6.74 -5.34 -13.38
C LEU A 25 -6.66 -6.66 -12.61
N GLU A 26 -7.53 -7.63 -12.89
CA GLU A 26 -7.49 -8.95 -12.28
C GLU A 26 -6.16 -9.67 -12.58
N ASN A 27 -5.67 -9.58 -13.82
CA ASN A 27 -4.37 -10.13 -14.20
C ASN A 27 -3.20 -9.41 -13.51
N LEU A 28 -3.34 -8.10 -13.25
CA LEU A 28 -2.31 -7.27 -12.64
C LEU A 28 -2.19 -7.52 -11.13
N VAL A 29 -3.31 -7.60 -10.42
CA VAL A 29 -3.33 -7.58 -8.94
C VAL A 29 -3.89 -8.84 -8.30
N GLY A 30 -4.46 -9.74 -9.10
CA GLY A 30 -5.12 -10.96 -8.66
C GLY A 30 -6.63 -10.81 -8.45
N THR A 31 -7.33 -11.93 -8.58
CA THR A 31 -8.79 -12.03 -8.47
C THR A 31 -9.32 -11.51 -7.13
N GLY A 32 -10.38 -10.71 -7.20
CA GLY A 32 -11.15 -10.24 -6.04
C GLY A 32 -10.46 -9.17 -5.20
N ARG A 33 -9.34 -8.60 -5.67
CA ARG A 33 -8.58 -7.58 -4.92
C ARG A 33 -8.83 -6.16 -5.38
N GLN A 34 -9.51 -5.94 -6.51
CA GLN A 34 -9.54 -4.63 -7.15
C GLN A 34 -10.15 -3.55 -6.24
N ASP A 35 -11.32 -3.82 -5.69
CA ASP A 35 -12.06 -2.87 -4.83
C ASP A 35 -11.30 -2.59 -3.52
N TYR A 36 -10.65 -3.61 -2.96
CA TYR A 36 -9.86 -3.47 -1.74
C TYR A 36 -8.59 -2.65 -1.95
N ILE A 37 -7.95 -2.75 -3.12
CA ILE A 37 -6.76 -1.96 -3.43
C ILE A 37 -7.13 -0.49 -3.56
N VAL A 38 -8.18 -0.15 -4.31
CA VAL A 38 -8.65 1.25 -4.43
C VAL A 38 -8.98 1.82 -3.06
N THR A 39 -9.71 1.06 -2.24
CA THR A 39 -10.02 1.47 -0.86
C THR A 39 -8.77 1.67 -0.01
N GLY A 40 -7.80 0.76 -0.10
CA GLY A 40 -6.53 0.86 0.62
C GLY A 40 -5.71 2.09 0.22
N VAL A 41 -5.64 2.41 -1.08
CA VAL A 41 -4.95 3.60 -1.59
C VAL A 41 -5.61 4.88 -1.07
N ASN A 42 -6.94 4.95 -1.05
CA ASN A 42 -7.66 6.10 -0.51
C ASN A 42 -7.42 6.31 1.00
N ILE A 43 -7.37 5.23 1.78
CA ILE A 43 -7.00 5.28 3.20
C ILE A 43 -5.57 5.83 3.33
N TYR A 44 -4.63 5.34 2.51
CA TYR A 44 -3.25 5.76 2.56
C TYR A 44 -3.06 7.24 2.14
N GLN A 45 -3.80 7.70 1.14
CA GLN A 45 -3.84 9.12 0.74
C GLN A 45 -4.36 10.00 1.88
N THR A 46 -5.44 9.57 2.56
CA THR A 46 -5.97 10.28 3.74
C THR A 46 -4.92 10.44 4.84
N ILE A 47 -4.09 9.42 5.06
CA ILE A 47 -2.99 9.48 6.04
C ILE A 47 -1.94 10.52 5.62
N PHE A 48 -1.58 10.58 4.33
CA PHE A 48 -0.64 11.59 3.83
C PHE A 48 -1.18 13.00 4.04
N ASP A 49 -2.45 13.23 3.72
CA ASP A 49 -3.11 14.52 3.86
C ASP A 49 -3.16 14.98 5.32
N ILE A 50 -3.60 14.11 6.23
CA ILE A 50 -3.71 14.43 7.66
C ILE A 50 -2.34 14.71 8.30
N LEU A 51 -1.30 13.99 7.88
CA LEU A 51 0.05 14.12 8.44
C LEU A 51 0.92 15.13 7.71
N GLU A 52 0.37 15.81 6.69
CA GLU A 52 1.07 16.75 5.82
C GLU A 52 2.38 16.16 5.26
N LYS A 53 2.31 14.93 4.74
CA LYS A 53 3.45 14.20 4.15
C LYS A 53 3.28 14.05 2.66
N ASN A 54 4.41 14.17 1.96
CA ASN A 54 4.48 14.00 0.49
C ASN A 54 5.13 12.66 0.09
N SER A 55 5.67 11.91 1.05
CA SER A 55 6.25 10.60 0.79
C SER A 55 6.32 9.71 2.02
N SER A 56 6.30 8.40 1.80
CA SER A 56 6.58 7.37 2.78
C SER A 56 7.65 6.39 2.28
N VAL A 57 8.10 5.51 3.17
CA VAL A 57 9.02 4.42 2.85
C VAL A 57 8.31 3.11 3.17
N VAL A 58 8.35 2.16 2.24
CA VAL A 58 7.73 0.85 2.39
C VAL A 58 8.63 -0.08 3.19
N PHE A 59 8.05 -0.69 4.22
CA PHE A 59 8.63 -1.76 5.02
C PHE A 59 7.81 -3.03 4.82
N ASP A 60 8.48 -4.10 4.44
CA ASP A 60 7.91 -5.44 4.22
C ASP A 60 7.69 -6.16 5.57
N ASP A 61 8.45 -5.75 6.58
CA ASP A 61 8.39 -6.27 7.95
C ASP A 61 7.34 -5.50 8.75
N GLY A 62 6.38 -6.23 9.31
CA GLY A 62 5.27 -5.67 10.07
C GLY A 62 5.07 -6.39 11.40
N LEU A 63 3.80 -6.58 11.77
CA LEU A 63 3.44 -7.15 13.07
C LEU A 63 4.07 -8.53 13.32
N ARG A 64 4.10 -9.39 12.29
CA ARG A 64 4.62 -10.76 12.41
C ARG A 64 6.10 -10.76 12.79
N GLU A 65 6.88 -9.95 12.10
CA GLU A 65 8.32 -9.79 12.32
C GLU A 65 8.58 -9.13 13.67
N GLY A 66 7.77 -8.13 14.04
CA GLY A 66 7.83 -7.49 15.36
C GLY A 66 7.63 -8.47 16.52
N ILE A 67 6.67 -9.39 16.41
CA ILE A 67 6.44 -10.45 17.40
C ILE A 67 7.64 -11.40 17.47
N ALA A 68 8.17 -11.81 16.32
CA ALA A 68 9.34 -12.70 16.27
C ALA A 68 10.55 -12.05 16.95
N ILE A 69 10.83 -10.78 16.65
CA ILE A 69 11.91 -10.01 17.29
C ILE A 69 11.70 -9.90 18.80
N ASN A 70 10.47 -9.58 19.26
CA ASN A 70 10.17 -9.50 20.69
C ASN A 70 10.47 -10.81 21.42
N SER A 71 10.13 -11.96 20.82
CA SER A 71 10.40 -13.28 21.41
C SER A 71 11.90 -13.58 21.58
N CYS A 72 12.78 -12.95 20.79
CA CYS A 72 14.23 -13.08 20.97
C CYS A 72 14.79 -12.27 22.15
N PHE A 73 14.09 -11.21 22.59
CA PHE A 73 14.53 -10.36 23.69
C PHE A 73 13.95 -10.76 25.06
N GLU A 74 12.87 -11.55 25.09
CA GLU A 74 12.23 -12.04 26.33
C GLU A 74 12.81 -13.36 26.88
N HIS A 75 13.98 -13.76 26.37
CA HIS A 75 14.75 -14.93 26.83
C HIS A 75 16.19 -14.50 27.20
#